data_AF-A0A965X396-F1
#
_entry.id   AF-A0A965X396-F1
#
_cell.length_a   1.000
_cell.length_b   1.000
_cell.length_c   1.000
_cell.angle_alpha   90.00
_cell.angle_beta   90.00
_cell.angle_gamma   90.00
#
_symmetry.space_group_name_H-M   'P 1'
#
loop_
_entity.id
_entity.type
_entity.pdbx_description
1 polymer ?
#
loop_
_entity_poly.entity_id
_entity_poly.type
_entity_poly.pdbx_seq_one_letter_code
_entity_poly.pdbx_strand_id
1 'polypeptide(L)'
;MYYGRGDVQLTWYENYERMGDLMGLPLLEQPELALDPEISAQILVEGMILGKSNRGDFTGYSLENFFNPQRDDPFGARRIINGLDSAHTIAGYHYKFLEAIRKAS
;
A
#
# COMPACT_ATOMS: atom_id res chain seq x y z
N MET A 1 16.41 1.43 13.31
CA MET A 1 15.72 0.12 13.40
C MET A 1 14.61 0.01 12.35
N TYR A 2 13.71 1.00 12.26
CA TYR A 2 12.55 1.02 11.34
C TYR A 2 12.76 1.90 10.09
N TYR A 3 13.64 1.46 9.20
CA TYR A 3 13.83 2.06 7.87
C TYR A 3 13.04 1.29 6.81
N GLY A 4 12.96 1.86 5.59
CA GLY A 4 12.20 1.33 4.45
C GLY A 4 12.52 -0.14 4.15
N ARG A 5 11.49 -1.00 4.19
CA ARG A 5 11.57 -2.40 3.76
C ARG A 5 10.36 -2.80 2.91
N GLY A 6 10.56 -3.80 2.06
CA GLY A 6 9.52 -4.37 1.21
C GLY A 6 9.04 -3.43 0.10
N ASP A 7 7.96 -3.85 -0.54
CA ASP A 7 7.38 -3.23 -1.74
C ASP A 7 6.86 -1.82 -1.45
N VAL A 8 6.30 -1.62 -0.25
CA VAL A 8 5.75 -0.33 0.18
C VAL A 8 6.80 0.60 0.79
N GLN A 9 8.04 0.13 0.98
CA GLN A 9 9.06 0.83 1.76
C GLN A 9 8.53 1.23 3.15
N LEU A 10 8.05 0.25 3.91
CA LEU A 10 7.49 0.45 5.24
C LEU A 10 8.51 1.18 6.13
N THR A 11 8.12 2.31 6.69
CA THR A 11 8.98 3.18 7.52
C THR A 11 8.27 3.60 8.78
N TRP A 12 9.04 4.00 9.80
CA TRP A 12 8.56 4.51 11.10
C TRP A 12 8.01 3.45 12.04
N TYR A 13 8.27 3.63 13.34
CA TYR A 13 7.89 2.70 14.41
C TYR A 13 6.39 2.38 14.36
N GLU A 14 5.55 3.40 14.20
CA GLU A 14 4.10 3.32 14.28
C GLU A 14 3.49 2.48 13.14
N ASN A 15 4.14 2.44 11.97
CA ASN A 15 3.68 1.61 10.87
C ASN A 15 4.12 0.15 11.06
N TYR A 16 5.32 -0.08 11.64
CA TYR A 16 5.76 -1.43 11.99
C TYR A 16 4.87 -2.04 13.09
N GLU A 17 4.55 -1.26 14.13
CA GLU A 17 3.61 -1.66 15.20
C GLU A 17 2.24 -2.00 14.62
N ARG A 18 1.63 -1.05 13.89
CA ARG A 18 0.29 -1.23 13.31
C ARG A 18 0.21 -2.44 12.38
N MET A 19 1.15 -2.58 11.45
CA MET A 19 1.15 -3.71 10.53
C MET A 19 1.45 -5.02 11.25
N GLY A 20 2.31 -5.00 12.28
CA GLY A 20 2.56 -6.15 13.13
C GLY A 20 1.30 -6.64 13.82
N ASP A 21 0.54 -5.73 14.44
CA ASP A 21 -0.72 -6.04 15.12
C ASP A 21 -1.78 -6.59 14.16
N LEU A 22 -1.98 -5.94 13.01
CA LEU A 22 -2.97 -6.38 12.01
C LEU A 22 -2.65 -7.77 11.43
N MET A 23 -1.37 -8.11 11.36
CA MET A 23 -0.91 -9.36 10.76
C MET A 23 -0.60 -10.46 11.79
N GLY A 24 -0.55 -10.14 13.08
CA GLY A 24 -0.08 -11.06 14.12
C GLY A 24 1.41 -11.40 13.96
N LEU A 25 2.21 -10.43 13.50
CA LEU A 25 3.64 -10.60 13.24
C LEU A 25 4.47 -9.72 14.20
N PRO A 26 5.61 -10.22 14.72
CA PRO A 26 6.46 -9.47 15.64
C PRO A 26 7.35 -8.47 14.89
N LEU A 27 6.76 -7.52 14.16
CA LEU A 27 7.49 -6.62 13.28
C LEU A 27 8.34 -5.57 14.03
N LEU A 28 8.07 -5.32 15.31
CA LEU A 28 8.92 -4.46 16.14
C LEU A 28 10.21 -5.19 16.57
N GLU A 29 10.10 -6.47 16.90
CA GLU A 29 11.23 -7.32 17.30
C GLU A 29 12.01 -7.86 16.10
N GLN A 30 11.32 -8.17 15.00
CA GLN A 30 11.85 -8.77 13.77
C GLN A 30 11.44 -7.94 12.52
N PRO A 31 11.91 -6.69 12.40
CA PRO A 31 11.52 -5.80 11.30
C PRO A 31 11.95 -6.30 9.91
N GLU A 32 12.93 -7.20 9.83
CA GLU A 32 13.38 -7.86 8.61
C GLU A 32 12.33 -8.79 8.00
N LEU A 33 11.31 -9.22 8.74
CA LEU A 33 10.18 -9.98 8.18
C LEU A 33 9.47 -9.19 7.07
N ALA A 34 9.50 -7.85 7.10
CA ALA A 34 8.99 -7.02 6.01
C ALA A 34 9.81 -7.09 4.70
N LEU A 35 10.93 -7.82 4.68
CA LEU A 35 11.69 -8.14 3.45
C LEU A 35 11.30 -9.50 2.85
N ASP A 36 10.58 -10.34 3.61
CA ASP A 36 10.02 -11.55 3.03
C ASP A 36 8.98 -11.16 1.96
N PRO A 37 9.06 -11.68 0.72
CA PRO A 37 8.19 -11.25 -0.37
C PRO A 37 6.70 -11.46 -0.09
N GLU A 38 6.33 -12.54 0.60
CA GLU A 38 4.94 -12.83 0.92
C GLU A 38 4.41 -11.87 1.98
N ILE A 39 5.17 -11.67 3.06
CA ILE A 39 4.82 -10.70 4.11
C ILE A 39 4.79 -9.27 3.54
N SER A 40 5.77 -8.90 2.72
CA SER A 40 5.86 -7.59 2.06
C SER A 40 4.62 -7.29 1.22
N ALA A 41 4.19 -8.24 0.38
CA ALA A 41 3.01 -8.09 -0.46
C ALA A 41 1.74 -7.98 0.39
N GLN A 42 1.63 -8.78 1.45
CA GLN A 42 0.49 -8.71 2.37
C GLN A 42 0.45 -7.36 3.11
N ILE A 43 1.59 -6.83 3.58
CA ILE A 43 1.68 -5.50 4.19
C ILE A 43 1.24 -4.42 3.20
N LEU A 44 1.74 -4.47 1.97
CA LEU A 44 1.38 -3.53 0.91
C LEU A 44 -0.13 -3.54 0.69
N VAL A 45 -0.72 -4.71 0.47
CA VAL A 45 -2.15 -4.83 0.18
C VAL A 45 -2.97 -4.37 1.36
N GLU A 46 -2.74 -4.94 2.56
CA GLU A 46 -3.51 -4.63 3.77
C GLU A 46 -3.52 -3.13 4.05
N GLY A 47 -2.36 -2.46 4.01
CA GLY A 47 -2.30 -1.04 4.33
C GLY A 47 -2.85 -0.11 3.24
N MET A 48 -3.07 -0.61 2.02
CA MET A 48 -3.64 0.15 0.91
C MET A 48 -5.16 0.00 0.76
N ILE A 49 -5.77 -1.04 1.34
CA ILE A 49 -7.22 -1.26 1.31
C ILE A 49 -7.86 -0.86 2.65
N LEU A 50 -9.19 -0.96 2.78
CA LEU A 50 -9.83 -0.83 4.09
C LEU A 50 -9.48 -2.00 5.02
N GLY A 51 -9.31 -3.20 4.47
CA GLY A 51 -8.68 -4.33 5.15
C GLY A 51 -9.32 -4.74 6.47
N LYS A 52 -8.52 -5.29 7.38
CA LYS A 52 -8.90 -5.69 8.74
C LYS A 52 -9.18 -4.49 9.64
N SER A 53 -8.53 -3.35 9.38
CA SER A 53 -8.63 -2.13 10.20
C SER A 53 -9.86 -1.27 9.85
N ASN A 54 -10.51 -1.54 8.71
CA ASN A 54 -11.58 -0.75 8.10
C ASN A 54 -11.19 0.72 7.85
N ARG A 55 -9.91 0.99 7.55
CA ARG A 55 -9.34 2.32 7.25
C ARG A 55 -8.07 2.19 6.41
N GLY A 56 -7.62 3.29 5.80
CA GLY A 56 -6.27 3.33 5.21
C GLY A 56 -5.19 3.42 6.29
N ASP A 57 -4.30 2.44 6.37
CA ASP A 57 -3.39 2.29 7.51
C ASP A 57 -2.09 3.09 7.41
N PHE A 58 -1.69 3.50 6.20
CA PHE A 58 -0.48 4.31 6.02
C PHE A 58 -0.76 5.81 6.19
N THR A 59 -1.84 6.31 5.60
CA THR A 59 -2.13 7.76 5.52
C THR A 59 -3.56 8.14 5.84
N GLY A 60 -4.42 7.16 6.18
CA GLY A 60 -5.86 7.36 6.33
C GLY A 60 -6.65 7.23 5.03
N TYR A 61 -5.98 7.18 3.87
CA TYR A 61 -6.60 6.92 2.58
C TYR A 61 -6.45 5.46 2.17
N SER A 62 -7.46 4.91 1.50
CA SER A 62 -7.47 3.55 0.93
C SER A 62 -7.81 3.56 -0.56
N LEU A 63 -7.60 2.44 -1.24
CA LEU A 63 -7.92 2.26 -2.66
C LEU A 63 -9.41 2.53 -2.93
N GLU A 64 -10.30 2.13 -2.03
CA GLU A 64 -11.75 2.32 -2.13
C GLU A 64 -12.15 3.81 -2.15
N ASN A 65 -11.33 4.71 -1.58
CA ASN A 65 -11.56 6.15 -1.69
C ASN A 65 -11.40 6.67 -3.12
N PHE A 66 -10.59 6.01 -3.95
CA PHE A 66 -10.19 6.47 -5.29
C PHE A 66 -10.71 5.58 -6.42
N PHE A 67 -11.00 4.31 -6.14
CA PHE A 67 -11.48 3.34 -7.09
C PHE A 67 -12.77 2.71 -6.57
N ASN A 68 -13.87 2.98 -7.27
CA ASN A 68 -15.20 2.45 -6.96
C ASN A 68 -16.10 2.59 -8.22
N PRO A 69 -17.36 2.13 -8.23
CA PRO A 69 -18.17 2.17 -9.44
C PRO A 69 -18.42 3.57 -10.03
N GLN A 70 -18.18 4.64 -9.27
CA GLN A 70 -18.33 6.03 -9.72
C GLN A 70 -17.00 6.77 -9.87
N ARG A 71 -15.87 6.17 -9.48
CA ARG A 71 -14.57 6.85 -9.42
C ARG A 71 -13.44 5.94 -9.89
N ASP A 72 -12.61 6.48 -10.77
CA ASP A 72 -11.34 5.90 -11.20
C ASP A 72 -10.28 7.01 -11.18
N ASP A 73 -9.56 7.11 -10.06
CA ASP A 73 -8.63 8.22 -9.78
C ASP A 73 -7.22 7.72 -9.38
N PRO A 74 -6.43 7.18 -10.33
CA PRO A 74 -5.09 6.70 -10.05
C PRO A 74 -4.10 7.81 -9.68
N PHE A 75 -4.38 9.06 -10.06
CA PHE A 75 -3.57 10.20 -9.64
C PHE A 75 -3.77 10.49 -8.14
N GLY A 76 -5.02 10.60 -7.69
CA GLY A 76 -5.39 10.80 -6.30
C GLY A 76 -4.98 9.64 -5.40
N ALA A 77 -5.04 8.40 -5.93
CA ALA A 77 -4.66 7.19 -5.20
C ALA A 77 -3.21 7.20 -4.70
N ARG A 78 -2.34 8.04 -5.26
CA ARG A 78 -0.97 8.20 -4.74
C ARG A 78 -0.92 8.57 -3.26
N ARG A 79 -1.98 9.25 -2.76
CA ARG A 79 -2.11 9.71 -1.38
C ARG A 79 -2.03 8.60 -0.36
N ILE A 80 -2.42 7.39 -0.75
CA ILE A 80 -2.38 6.21 0.11
C ILE A 80 -0.97 5.99 0.67
N ILE A 81 0.08 6.26 -0.12
CA ILE A 81 1.47 5.94 0.24
C ILE A 81 2.33 7.16 0.54
N ASN A 82 2.33 8.22 -0.29
CA ASN A 82 3.21 9.38 -0.09
C ASN A 82 2.64 10.69 -0.67
N GLY A 83 1.41 11.04 -0.30
CA GLY A 83 0.79 12.27 -0.77
C GLY A 83 0.62 12.28 -2.30
N LEU A 84 1.07 13.33 -2.98
CA LEU A 84 1.04 13.39 -4.46
C LEU A 84 2.43 13.30 -5.09
N ASP A 85 3.44 12.91 -4.32
CA ASP A 85 4.80 12.77 -4.84
C ASP A 85 4.83 11.75 -5.99
N SER A 86 5.35 12.18 -7.15
CA SER A 86 5.39 11.41 -8.39
C SER A 86 4.03 10.89 -8.90
N ALA A 87 2.91 11.48 -8.50
CA ALA A 87 1.56 10.99 -8.81
C ALA A 87 1.29 10.85 -10.32
N HIS A 88 1.77 11.78 -11.16
CA HIS A 88 1.62 11.67 -12.61
C HIS A 88 2.33 10.44 -13.19
N THR A 89 3.56 10.16 -12.76
CA THR A 89 4.33 8.99 -13.20
C THR A 89 3.63 7.69 -12.81
N ILE A 90 3.17 7.61 -11.56
CA ILE A 90 2.52 6.42 -11.00
C ILE A 90 1.15 6.18 -11.64
N ALA A 91 0.36 7.24 -11.87
CA ALA A 91 -0.86 7.15 -12.65
C ALA A 91 -0.58 6.66 -14.08
N GLY A 92 0.53 7.12 -14.69
CA GLY A 92 1.01 6.61 -15.96
C GLY A 92 1.27 5.10 -15.97
N TYR A 93 1.83 4.54 -14.89
CA TYR A 93 2.00 3.08 -14.76
C TYR A 93 0.66 2.35 -14.64
N HIS A 94 -0.27 2.88 -13.84
CA HIS A 94 -1.63 2.32 -13.73
C HIS A 94 -2.28 2.18 -15.11
N TYR A 95 -2.28 3.23 -15.94
CA TYR A 95 -2.92 3.17 -17.25
C TYR A 95 -2.27 2.12 -18.17
N LYS A 96 -0.94 2.00 -18.15
CA LYS A 96 -0.22 0.99 -18.95
C LYS A 96 -0.60 -0.43 -18.53
N PHE A 97 -0.65 -0.71 -17.23
CA PHE A 97 -1.04 -2.03 -16.74
C PHE A 97 -2.51 -2.34 -17.02
N LEU A 98 -3.41 -1.37 -16.83
CA LEU A 98 -4.83 -1.52 -17.12
C LEU A 98 -5.08 -1.81 -18.61
N GLU A 99 -4.38 -1.10 -19.50
CA GLU A 99 -4.45 -1.35 -20.94
C GLU A 99 -3.97 -2.77 -21.29
N ALA A 100 -2.86 -3.21 -20.70
CA ALA A 100 -2.33 -4.56 -20.93
C ALA A 100 -3.30 -5.65 -20.48
N ILE A 101 -3.94 -5.51 -19.30
CA ILE A 101 -4.93 -6.44 -18.78
C ILE A 101 -6.16 -6.52 -19.70
N ARG A 102 -6.67 -5.36 -20.15
CA ARG A 102 -7.82 -5.29 -21.07
C ARG A 102 -7.54 -5.95 -22.42
N LYS A 103 -6.30 -5.92 -22.90
CA LYS A 103 -5.88 -6.58 -24.15
C LYS A 103 -5.68 -8.09 -24.00
N ALA A 104 -5.43 -8.57 -22.79
CA ALA A 104 -5.23 -9.99 -22.49
C ALA A 104 -6.54 -10.72 -22.12
N SER A 105 -7.63 -9.97 -21.89
CA SER A 105 -8.98 -10.48 -21.60
C SER A 105 -9.74 -10.73 -22.90
#